data_AF-A0A7J7IJT2-F1
#
_entry.id   AF-A0A7J7IJT2-F1
#
_cell.length_a   1.000
_cell.length_b   1.000
_cell.length_c   1.000
_cell.angle_alpha   90.00
_cell.angle_beta   90.00
_cell.angle_gamma   90.00
#
_symmetry.space_group_name_H-M   'P 1'
#
loop_
_entity.id
_entity.type
_entity.pdbx_description
1 polymer ?
#
loop_
_entity_poly.entity_id
_entity_poly.type
_entity_poly.pdbx_seq_one_letter_code
_entity_poly.pdbx_strand_id
1 'polypeptide(L)'
;MHERTQTVLRQLGVTSLPDRVEVGSSDGELRSRPRIAKGVVRQVKISHRKLNVVCRLIRRRSVQDAERQLAVCQKKGARILLLLLRQAKANAIHNHQMDVDRIYVRESYVGKGDCFKILRPWHGKGRFAFHEKKYSHATIILEERGEAQANEHEREPSRTRTLWSAKRKAMNGVRPLPTLPAVWKLTVDPASIYQKLSQEQDQVANRH
;
A
#
# COMPACT_ATOMS: atom_id res chain seq x y z
N MET A 1 24.86 28.47 57.13
CA MET A 1 24.44 27.55 56.04
C MET A 1 25.48 26.46 55.75
N HIS A 2 26.78 26.75 55.84
CA HIS A 2 27.86 25.77 55.60
C HIS A 2 28.01 24.66 56.65
N GLU A 3 27.52 24.86 57.88
CA GLU A 3 27.67 23.86 58.96
C GLU A 3 26.61 22.74 58.90
N ARG A 4 25.45 23.00 58.31
CA ARG A 4 24.34 22.02 58.21
C ARG A 4 24.62 20.92 57.18
N THR A 5 25.43 21.20 56.17
CA THR A 5 25.81 20.25 55.12
C THR A 5 26.95 19.32 55.58
N GLN A 6 27.83 19.78 56.46
CA GLN A 6 28.99 18.99 56.93
C GLN A 6 28.60 17.88 57.93
N THR A 7 27.56 18.09 58.75
CA THR A 7 27.10 17.09 59.73
C THR A 7 26.51 15.83 59.07
N VAL A 8 25.70 16.00 58.02
CA VAL A 8 25.05 14.88 57.30
C VAL A 8 26.09 14.02 56.56
N LEU A 9 27.12 14.66 56.00
CA LEU A 9 28.20 13.96 55.28
C LEU A 9 29.08 13.12 56.20
N ARG A 10 29.29 13.57 57.45
CA ARG A 10 30.06 12.82 58.47
C ARG A 10 29.35 11.58 58.98
N GLN A 11 28.02 11.62 59.10
CA GLN A 11 27.20 10.47 59.52
C GLN A 11 27.13 9.35 58.46
N LEU A 12 27.33 9.68 57.18
CA LEU A 12 27.29 8.72 56.07
C LEU A 12 28.68 8.26 55.59
N GLY A 13 29.77 8.79 56.17
CA GLY A 13 31.15 8.36 55.85
C GLY A 13 31.65 8.74 54.45
N VAL A 14 31.10 9.80 53.84
CA VAL A 14 31.47 10.23 52.47
C VAL A 14 32.21 11.56 52.51
N THR A 15 33.42 11.61 51.93
CA THR A 15 34.35 12.74 52.07
C THR A 15 34.06 13.93 51.14
N SER A 16 33.28 13.72 50.07
CA SER A 16 32.78 14.78 49.18
C SER A 16 31.49 14.30 48.48
N LEU A 17 30.56 15.21 48.16
CA LEU A 17 29.49 14.88 47.22
C LEU A 17 30.17 14.50 45.88
N PRO A 18 29.70 13.47 45.15
CA PRO A 18 30.14 13.29 43.77
C PRO A 18 29.71 14.52 42.97
N ASP A 19 30.67 15.41 42.72
CA ASP A 19 30.50 16.54 41.81
C ASP A 19 30.16 15.98 40.44
N ARG A 20 28.94 16.29 39.98
CA ARG A 20 28.39 15.90 38.69
C ARG A 20 28.20 14.37 38.59
N VAL A 21 26.96 13.94 38.81
CA VAL A 21 26.44 12.74 38.13
C VAL A 21 26.71 12.96 36.64
N GLU A 22 27.71 12.27 36.10
CA GLU A 22 27.80 12.04 34.67
C GLU A 22 26.56 11.24 34.30
N VAL A 23 25.49 11.97 33.96
CA VAL A 23 24.36 11.41 33.22
C VAL A 23 24.97 10.98 31.91
N GLY A 24 25.33 9.70 31.82
CA GLY A 24 25.78 9.07 30.59
C GLY A 24 24.88 9.54 29.45
N SER A 25 25.50 10.12 28.45
CA SER A 25 24.86 10.79 27.32
C SER A 25 23.80 9.88 26.69
N SER A 26 22.53 10.21 26.89
CA SER A 26 21.36 9.58 26.26
C SER A 26 21.24 9.92 24.76
N ASP A 27 22.27 10.54 24.18
CA ASP A 27 22.35 10.93 22.76
C ASP A 27 22.47 9.73 21.81
N GLY A 28 22.97 8.58 22.30
CA GLY A 28 23.12 7.36 21.50
C GLY A 28 21.80 6.67 21.18
N GLU A 29 20.84 6.69 22.11
CA GLU A 29 19.57 5.97 21.98
C GLU A 29 18.57 6.69 21.05
N LEU A 30 18.64 8.03 21.01
CA LEU A 30 17.84 8.88 20.13
C LEU A 30 18.20 8.76 18.65
N ARG A 31 19.41 8.30 18.30
CA ARG A 31 19.84 8.08 16.90
C ARG A 31 19.20 6.87 16.25
N SER A 32 18.66 5.93 17.04
CA SER A 32 18.03 4.69 16.55
C SER A 32 16.54 4.83 16.24
N ARG A 33 15.87 5.87 16.74
CA ARG A 33 14.44 6.06 16.51
C ARG A 33 14.21 6.55 15.08
N PRO A 34 13.39 5.85 14.26
CA PRO A 34 13.06 6.34 12.93
C PRO A 34 12.42 7.73 13.08
N ARG A 35 12.83 8.68 12.24
CA ARG A 35 12.14 9.98 12.17
C ARG A 35 10.78 9.74 11.55
N ILE A 36 9.72 10.13 12.25
CA ILE A 36 8.33 9.91 11.83
C ILE A 36 7.60 11.24 11.70
N ALA A 37 6.98 11.47 10.55
CA ALA A 37 6.06 12.58 10.34
C ALA A 37 4.62 12.06 10.23
N LYS A 38 3.69 12.73 10.93
CA LYS A 38 2.28 12.35 10.95
C LYS A 38 1.39 13.41 10.31
N GLY A 39 0.42 12.97 9.54
CA GLY A 39 -0.72 13.77 9.06
C GLY A 39 -2.02 13.14 9.51
N VAL A 40 -2.91 13.92 10.13
CA VAL A 40 -4.22 13.45 10.60
C VAL A 40 -5.31 14.39 10.14
N VAL A 41 -6.39 13.84 9.56
CA VAL A 41 -7.65 14.56 9.32
C VAL A 41 -8.75 13.90 10.13
N ARG A 42 -9.53 14.72 10.83
CA ARG A 42 -10.66 14.26 11.65
C ARG A 42 -12.01 14.62 11.04
N GLN A 43 -13.02 13.81 11.35
CA GLN A 43 -14.42 14.03 10.98
C GLN A 43 -14.67 14.18 9.47
N VAL A 44 -14.05 13.32 8.66
CA VAL A 44 -14.32 13.27 7.22
C VAL A 44 -15.68 12.63 6.97
N LYS A 45 -16.54 13.33 6.21
CA LYS A 45 -17.87 12.83 5.79
C LYS A 45 -17.80 11.76 4.69
N ILE A 46 -17.13 10.65 5.00
CA ILE A 46 -17.00 9.46 4.15
C ILE A 46 -17.01 8.23 5.08
N SER A 47 -17.57 7.12 4.62
CA SER A 47 -17.47 5.86 5.36
C SER A 47 -16.03 5.33 5.33
N HIS A 48 -15.53 4.94 6.50
CA HIS A 48 -14.18 4.40 6.68
C HIS A 48 -13.80 3.30 5.66
N ARG A 49 -14.76 2.42 5.28
CA ARG A 49 -14.53 1.35 4.29
C ARG A 49 -14.15 1.90 2.91
N LYS A 50 -14.83 2.95 2.45
CA LYS A 50 -14.58 3.57 1.14
C LYS A 50 -13.25 4.31 1.11
N LEU A 51 -12.91 4.98 2.21
CA LEU A 51 -11.65 5.71 2.34
C LEU A 51 -10.46 4.75 2.46
N ASN A 52 -10.63 3.62 3.16
CA ASN A 52 -9.60 2.58 3.30
C ASN A 52 -9.16 1.97 1.95
N VAL A 53 -10.06 1.88 0.96
CA VAL A 53 -9.69 1.42 -0.39
C VAL A 53 -8.61 2.32 -1.00
N VAL A 54 -8.74 3.63 -0.83
CA VAL A 54 -7.76 4.60 -1.35
C VAL A 54 -6.48 4.58 -0.51
N CYS A 55 -6.59 4.52 0.82
CA CYS A 55 -5.42 4.37 1.70
C CYS A 55 -4.57 3.13 1.36
N ARG A 56 -5.21 2.01 0.97
CA ARG A 56 -4.49 0.81 0.54
C ARG A 56 -3.61 1.03 -0.69
N LEU A 57 -4.00 1.92 -1.61
CA LEU A 57 -3.24 2.20 -2.83
C LEU A 57 -1.91 2.91 -2.55
N ILE A 58 -1.90 3.80 -1.55
CA ILE A 58 -0.74 4.66 -1.24
C ILE A 58 0.23 4.06 -0.21
N ARG A 59 -0.14 2.97 0.47
CA ARG A 59 0.75 2.30 1.42
C ARG A 59 2.02 1.82 0.74
N ARG A 60 3.16 2.01 1.40
CA ARG A 60 4.49 1.58 0.95
C ARG A 60 4.93 2.17 -0.39
N ARG A 61 4.31 3.27 -0.83
CA ARG A 61 4.74 4.04 -2.00
C ARG A 61 5.59 5.22 -1.59
N SER A 62 6.43 5.69 -2.50
CA SER A 62 7.12 6.98 -2.36
C SER A 62 6.08 8.10 -2.29
N VAL A 63 6.43 9.23 -1.65
CA VAL A 63 5.50 10.37 -1.55
C VAL A 63 5.14 10.91 -2.93
N GLN A 64 6.12 10.98 -3.85
CA GLN A 64 5.91 11.47 -5.21
C GLN A 64 4.95 10.58 -6.01
N ASP A 65 5.13 9.25 -5.94
CA ASP A 65 4.24 8.32 -6.65
C ASP A 65 2.85 8.30 -6.04
N ALA A 66 2.75 8.41 -4.70
CA ALA A 66 1.47 8.53 -4.03
C ALA A 66 0.70 9.79 -4.46
N GLU A 67 1.37 10.94 -4.60
CA GLU A 67 0.75 12.18 -5.11
C GLU A 67 0.20 11.98 -6.53
N ARG A 68 0.97 11.36 -7.43
CA ARG A 68 0.54 11.05 -8.81
C ARG A 68 -0.66 10.10 -8.84
N GLN A 69 -0.60 9.01 -8.07
CA GLN A 69 -1.67 8.02 -7.99
C GLN A 69 -2.98 8.65 -7.47
N LEU A 70 -2.90 9.50 -6.46
CA LEU A 70 -4.06 10.18 -5.88
C LEU A 70 -4.64 11.24 -6.82
N ALA A 71 -3.81 11.92 -7.60
CA ALA A 71 -4.26 12.92 -8.56
C ALA A 71 -5.16 12.32 -9.67
N VAL A 72 -4.85 11.11 -10.13
CA VAL A 72 -5.62 10.42 -11.18
C VAL A 72 -6.83 9.66 -10.62
N CYS A 73 -6.84 9.36 -9.31
CA CYS A 73 -7.88 8.54 -8.72
C CYS A 73 -9.24 9.27 -8.65
N GLN A 74 -10.24 8.74 -9.37
CA GLN A 74 -11.60 9.31 -9.42
C GLN A 74 -12.43 9.14 -8.13
N LYS A 75 -11.90 8.49 -7.09
CA LYS A 75 -12.64 8.30 -5.83
C LYS A 75 -12.68 9.60 -5.04
N LYS A 76 -13.85 9.94 -4.46
CA LYS A 76 -14.02 11.14 -3.61
C LYS A 76 -12.98 11.27 -2.49
N GLY A 77 -12.57 10.14 -1.89
CA GLY A 77 -11.55 10.12 -0.83
C GLY A 77 -10.16 10.54 -1.28
N ALA A 78 -9.83 10.43 -2.57
CA ALA A 78 -8.50 10.75 -3.09
C ALA A 78 -8.16 12.23 -2.96
N ARG A 79 -9.11 13.13 -3.25
CA ARG A 79 -8.93 14.58 -3.08
C ARG A 79 -8.58 14.96 -1.64
N ILE A 80 -9.22 14.32 -0.67
CA ILE A 80 -9.00 14.57 0.76
C ILE A 80 -7.63 14.03 1.19
N LEU A 81 -7.29 12.82 0.76
CA LEU A 81 -6.00 12.21 1.06
C LEU A 81 -4.83 12.94 0.38
N LEU A 82 -5.04 13.53 -0.79
CA LEU A 82 -4.02 14.32 -1.47
C LEU A 82 -3.65 15.58 -0.66
N LEU A 83 -4.65 16.28 -0.13
CA LEU A 83 -4.42 17.42 0.76
C LEU A 83 -3.70 16.98 2.04
N LEU A 84 -4.13 15.86 2.64
CA LEU A 84 -3.50 15.31 3.84
C LEU A 84 -2.04 14.90 3.59
N LEU A 85 -1.75 14.28 2.44
CA LEU A 85 -0.40 13.86 2.06
C LEU A 85 0.52 15.08 1.90
N ARG A 86 0.04 16.15 1.24
CA ARG A 86 0.77 17.42 1.11
C ARG A 86 1.05 18.07 2.46
N GLN A 87 0.06 18.05 3.37
CA GLN A 87 0.25 18.53 4.74
C GLN A 87 1.30 17.70 5.49
N ALA A 88 1.24 16.37 5.37
CA ALA A 88 2.22 15.48 6.01
C ALA A 88 3.64 15.70 5.45
N LYS A 89 3.77 15.90 4.14
CA LYS A 89 5.02 16.26 3.46
C LYS A 89 5.58 17.59 3.99
N ALA A 90 4.76 18.62 4.12
CA ALA A 90 5.19 19.90 4.69
C ALA A 90 5.68 19.73 6.14
N ASN A 91 4.96 18.97 6.96
CA ASN A 91 5.38 18.67 8.33
C ASN A 91 6.72 17.93 8.39
N ALA A 92 6.96 17.00 7.47
CA ALA A 92 8.21 16.23 7.38
C ALA A 92 9.41 17.15 7.09
N ILE A 93 9.25 18.11 6.17
CA ILE A 93 10.30 19.07 5.81
C ILE A 93 10.56 20.04 6.97
N HIS A 94 9.51 20.70 7.48
CA HIS A 94 9.68 21.79 8.43
C HIS A 94 10.05 21.32 9.84
N ASN A 95 9.40 20.27 10.36
CA ASN A 95 9.56 19.87 11.76
C ASN A 95 10.59 18.75 11.96
N HIS A 96 10.73 17.86 10.98
CA HIS A 96 11.57 16.66 11.09
C HIS A 96 12.83 16.70 10.20
N GLN A 97 12.97 17.76 9.38
CA GLN A 97 14.08 17.98 8.45
C GLN A 97 14.42 16.71 7.65
N MET A 98 13.38 16.03 7.17
CA MET A 98 13.51 14.84 6.33
C MET A 98 13.74 15.23 4.88
N ASP A 99 14.49 14.42 4.15
CA ASP A 99 14.73 14.61 2.72
C ASP A 99 13.54 14.13 1.86
N VAL A 100 13.08 14.98 0.93
CA VAL A 100 11.84 14.77 0.15
C VAL A 100 11.91 13.49 -0.69
N ASP A 101 13.09 13.16 -1.20
CA ASP A 101 13.28 12.02 -2.10
C ASP A 101 13.38 10.69 -1.34
N ARG A 102 13.73 10.73 -0.06
CA ARG A 102 13.90 9.54 0.79
C ARG A 102 12.63 9.19 1.59
N ILE A 103 11.67 10.11 1.68
CA ILE A 103 10.43 9.88 2.44
C ILE A 103 9.47 8.99 1.66
N TYR A 104 8.87 8.04 2.37
CA TYR A 104 7.82 7.17 1.84
C TYR A 104 6.68 7.03 2.85
N VAL A 105 5.54 6.53 2.37
CA VAL A 105 4.37 6.25 3.21
C VAL A 105 4.58 4.91 3.91
N ARG A 106 5.00 4.94 5.19
CA ARG A 106 5.10 3.73 6.02
C ARG A 106 3.71 3.11 6.20
N GLU A 107 2.78 3.90 6.72
CA GLU A 107 1.43 3.45 7.06
C GLU A 107 0.37 4.46 6.65
N SER A 108 -0.76 3.94 6.18
CA SER A 108 -1.96 4.72 5.93
C SER A 108 -3.19 3.92 6.32
N TYR A 109 -3.89 4.40 7.33
CA TYR A 109 -5.06 3.74 7.88
C TYR A 109 -6.19 4.72 8.18
N VAL A 110 -7.37 4.16 8.38
CA VAL A 110 -8.62 4.89 8.54
C VAL A 110 -9.34 4.37 9.77
N GLY A 111 -9.62 5.27 10.70
CA GLY A 111 -10.46 5.01 11.86
C GLY A 111 -11.94 5.31 11.58
N LYS A 112 -12.82 4.68 12.36
CA LYS A 112 -14.22 5.13 12.46
C LYS A 112 -14.23 6.47 13.20
N GLY A 113 -15.03 7.41 12.72
CA GLY A 113 -15.33 8.65 13.44
C GLY A 113 -16.72 8.59 14.06
N ASP A 114 -17.17 9.74 14.55
CA ASP A 114 -18.47 9.83 15.21
C ASP A 114 -19.58 9.42 14.25
N CYS A 115 -20.50 8.59 14.73
CA CYS A 115 -21.61 8.07 13.95
C CYS A 115 -22.91 8.47 14.61
N PHE A 116 -23.71 9.25 13.89
CA PHE A 116 -25.03 9.65 14.37
C PHE A 116 -26.09 8.71 13.81
N LYS A 117 -26.92 8.15 14.68
CA LYS A 117 -28.09 7.37 14.29
C LYS A 117 -29.23 8.32 13.95
N ILE A 118 -29.82 8.14 12.78
CA ILE A 118 -30.96 8.91 12.29
C ILE A 118 -32.11 7.96 12.04
N LEU A 119 -33.28 8.32 12.54
CA LEU A 119 -34.52 7.61 12.26
C LEU A 119 -34.87 7.76 10.77
N ARG A 120 -35.08 6.63 10.09
CA ARG A 120 -35.60 6.56 8.72
C ARG A 120 -37.04 6.05 8.81
N PRO A 121 -38.05 6.93 8.65
CA PRO A 121 -39.45 6.55 8.85
C PRO A 121 -40.09 5.85 7.64
N TRP A 122 -39.52 6.00 6.44
CA TRP A 122 -40.07 5.41 5.21
C TRP A 122 -39.75 3.91 5.07
N HIS A 123 -40.40 3.06 5.85
CA HIS A 123 -40.57 1.64 5.54
C HIS A 123 -42.06 1.28 5.48
N GLY A 124 -42.41 0.31 4.62
CA GLY A 124 -43.79 -0.15 4.51
C GLY A 124 -44.29 -0.80 5.81
N LYS A 125 -45.62 -0.84 5.98
CA LYS A 125 -46.33 -1.49 7.12
C LYS A 125 -45.98 -0.89 8.49
N GLY A 126 -45.83 0.45 8.58
CA GLY A 126 -45.59 1.14 9.86
C GLY A 126 -44.24 0.83 10.51
N ARG A 127 -43.27 0.31 9.74
CA ARG A 127 -41.93 -0.01 10.24
C ARG A 127 -41.02 1.21 10.18
N PHE A 128 -40.02 1.24 11.05
CA PHE A 128 -38.94 2.22 11.00
C PHE A 128 -37.59 1.52 11.17
N ALA A 129 -36.54 2.15 10.64
CA ALA A 129 -35.17 1.69 10.84
C ALA A 129 -34.26 2.86 11.19
N PHE A 130 -33.11 2.55 11.80
CA PHE A 130 -32.07 3.55 12.04
C PHE A 130 -31.01 3.47 10.94
N HIS A 131 -30.66 4.62 10.39
CA HIS A 131 -29.55 4.79 9.47
C HIS A 131 -28.43 5.60 10.10
N GLU A 132 -27.18 5.19 9.91
CA GLU A 132 -26.02 5.87 10.48
C GLU A 132 -25.40 6.87 9.50
N LYS A 133 -25.32 8.13 9.91
CA LYS A 133 -24.45 9.13 9.28
C LYS A 133 -23.00 8.88 9.71
N LYS A 134 -22.28 8.11 8.90
CA LYS A 134 -20.90 7.70 9.16
C LYS A 134 -19.89 8.83 8.89
N TYR A 135 -18.98 9.04 9.83
CA TYR A 135 -17.76 9.83 9.65
C TYR A 135 -16.53 8.94 9.83
N SER A 136 -15.36 9.47 9.46
CA SER A 136 -14.09 8.76 9.54
C SER A 136 -12.93 9.69 9.86
N HIS A 137 -11.86 9.10 10.38
CA HIS A 137 -10.58 9.77 10.60
C HIS A 137 -9.54 9.09 9.70
N ALA A 138 -8.68 9.87 9.05
CA ALA A 138 -7.61 9.35 8.22
C ALA A 138 -6.26 9.76 8.81
N THR A 139 -5.34 8.82 8.88
CA THR A 139 -3.97 9.04 9.36
C THR A 139 -3.00 8.53 8.32
N ILE A 140 -2.00 9.37 8.00
CA ILE A 140 -0.85 9.03 7.17
C ILE A 140 0.40 9.20 8.02
N ILE A 141 1.25 8.17 8.01
CA ILE A 141 2.53 8.15 8.69
C ILE A 141 3.60 8.04 7.62
N LEU A 142 4.51 9.01 7.62
CA LEU A 142 5.65 9.10 6.73
C LEU A 142 6.92 8.77 7.52
N GLU A 143 7.83 8.06 6.85
CA GLU A 143 9.15 7.74 7.37
C GLU A 143 10.20 7.92 6.29
N GLU A 144 11.42 8.16 6.74
CA GLU A 144 12.58 8.18 5.87
C GLU A 144 13.11 6.75 5.65
N ARG A 145 13.46 6.42 4.42
CA ARG A 145 14.12 5.16 4.11
C ARG A 145 15.61 5.27 4.47
N GLY A 146 16.10 4.32 5.26
CA GLY A 146 17.54 4.20 5.52
C GLY A 146 18.31 3.88 4.23
N GLU A 147 19.54 4.39 4.13
CA GLU A 147 20.36 4.39 2.90
C GLU A 147 20.54 3.00 2.27
N ALA A 148 20.57 1.93 3.07
CA ALA A 148 20.71 0.55 2.61
C ALA A 148 19.57 0.08 1.68
N GLN A 149 18.33 0.52 1.92
CA GLN A 149 17.15 0.04 1.18
C GLN A 149 16.86 0.83 -0.09
N ALA A 150 17.45 2.03 -0.26
CA ALA A 150 17.32 2.79 -1.49
C ALA A 150 18.09 2.10 -2.63
N ASN A 151 19.31 1.64 -2.31
CA ASN A 151 20.20 0.97 -3.24
C ASN A 151 19.64 -0.36 -3.78
N GLU A 152 18.82 -1.10 -3.02
CA GLU A 152 18.24 -2.36 -3.48
C GLU A 152 17.15 -2.19 -4.54
N HIS A 153 16.37 -1.11 -4.49
CA HIS A 153 15.36 -0.83 -5.51
C HIS A 153 16.01 -0.46 -6.85
N GLU A 154 17.12 0.28 -6.80
CA GLU A 154 17.88 0.66 -7.99
C GLU A 154 18.69 -0.51 -8.58
N ARG A 155 19.09 -1.48 -7.75
CA ARG A 155 19.76 -2.74 -8.16
C ARG A 155 18.84 -3.73 -8.87
N GLU A 156 17.52 -3.53 -8.86
CA GLU A 156 16.58 -4.32 -9.67
C GLU A 156 16.10 -3.61 -10.95
N PRO A 157 16.96 -3.29 -11.93
CA PRO A 157 16.50 -3.22 -13.30
C PRO A 157 16.51 -4.65 -13.88
N SER A 158 15.41 -5.07 -14.52
CA SER A 158 15.34 -6.14 -15.53
C SER A 158 15.20 -7.64 -15.14
N ARG A 159 14.93 -8.04 -13.88
CA ARG A 159 14.61 -9.46 -13.61
C ARG A 159 13.30 -9.94 -14.25
N THR A 160 12.33 -9.07 -14.44
CA THR A 160 11.04 -9.44 -15.06
C THR A 160 11.04 -9.47 -16.59
N ARG A 161 12.08 -8.96 -17.26
CA ARG A 161 12.26 -9.12 -18.73
C ARG A 161 13.11 -10.35 -19.06
N THR A 162 14.07 -10.69 -18.19
CA THR A 162 14.93 -11.87 -18.33
C THR A 162 14.26 -13.15 -17.81
N LEU A 163 13.44 -13.11 -16.76
CA LEU A 163 12.70 -14.28 -16.28
C LEU A 163 11.55 -14.70 -17.20
N TRP A 164 10.82 -13.78 -17.86
CA TRP A 164 9.82 -14.16 -18.88
C TRP A 164 10.47 -14.76 -20.13
N SER A 165 11.67 -14.28 -20.48
CA SER A 165 12.46 -14.80 -21.61
C SER A 165 13.17 -16.11 -21.27
N ALA A 166 13.67 -16.28 -20.05
CA ALA A 166 14.25 -17.52 -19.53
C ALA A 166 13.17 -18.59 -19.27
N LYS A 167 11.98 -18.20 -18.80
CA LYS A 167 10.80 -19.07 -18.68
C LYS A 167 10.30 -19.52 -20.06
N ARG A 168 10.28 -18.64 -21.07
CA ARG A 168 10.04 -19.02 -22.48
C ARG A 168 11.12 -19.98 -23.03
N LYS A 169 12.40 -19.71 -22.76
CA LYS A 169 13.53 -20.54 -23.22
C LYS A 169 13.59 -21.90 -22.52
N ALA A 170 13.20 -21.97 -21.25
CA ALA A 170 13.04 -23.21 -20.49
C ALA A 170 11.82 -24.02 -20.94
N MET A 171 10.71 -23.36 -21.29
CA MET A 171 9.52 -24.03 -21.85
C MET A 171 9.76 -24.64 -23.24
N ASN A 172 10.69 -24.10 -24.03
CA ASN A 172 11.12 -24.69 -25.30
C ASN A 172 11.99 -25.95 -25.15
N GLY A 173 12.35 -26.33 -23.91
CA GLY A 173 13.09 -27.56 -23.59
C GLY A 173 12.29 -28.58 -22.78
N VAL A 174 11.03 -28.29 -22.44
CA VAL A 174 10.13 -29.27 -21.80
C VAL A 174 9.52 -30.11 -22.93
N ARG A 175 9.72 -31.44 -22.89
CA ARG A 175 9.06 -32.37 -23.82
C ARG A 175 7.56 -32.02 -23.92
N PRO A 176 6.98 -31.89 -25.12
CA PRO A 176 5.54 -31.66 -25.22
C PRO A 176 4.79 -32.76 -24.47
N LEU A 177 3.72 -32.38 -23.77
CA LEU A 177 2.82 -33.31 -23.08
C LEU A 177 2.47 -34.50 -24.02
N PRO A 178 2.28 -35.72 -23.49
CA PRO A 178 1.89 -36.84 -24.33
C PRO A 178 0.62 -36.45 -25.09
N THR A 179 0.71 -36.36 -26.41
CA THR A 179 -0.45 -36.18 -27.26
C THR A 179 -1.40 -37.34 -27.00
N LEU A 180 -2.67 -37.04 -26.71
CA LEU A 180 -3.73 -38.03 -26.51
C LEU A 180 -3.67 -39.14 -27.57
N PRO A 181 -4.00 -40.39 -27.21
CA PRO A 181 -3.82 -41.56 -28.07
C PRO A 181 -4.41 -41.37 -29.46
N ALA A 182 -3.73 -41.94 -30.45
CA ALA A 182 -3.89 -41.79 -31.90
C ALA A 182 -5.26 -42.21 -32.51
N VAL A 183 -6.32 -42.34 -31.71
CA VAL A 183 -7.65 -42.83 -32.15
C VAL A 183 -8.49 -41.73 -32.82
N TRP A 184 -8.16 -40.45 -32.63
CA TRP A 184 -8.88 -39.32 -33.23
C TRP A 184 -8.16 -38.72 -34.46
N LYS A 185 -7.12 -39.40 -34.97
CA LYS A 185 -6.47 -39.12 -36.26
C LYS A 185 -6.91 -40.14 -37.32
N LEU A 186 -8.21 -40.17 -37.62
CA LEU A 186 -8.76 -40.77 -38.84
C LEU A 186 -9.83 -39.79 -39.34
N THR A 187 -9.43 -38.87 -40.22
CA THR A 187 -9.66 -38.91 -41.68
C THR A 187 -10.91 -38.13 -42.06
N VAL A 188 -10.78 -36.81 -42.15
CA VAL A 188 -11.43 -36.06 -43.24
C VAL A 188 -10.50 -34.90 -43.60
N ASP A 189 -9.79 -35.01 -44.73
CA ASP A 189 -9.07 -33.86 -45.28
C ASP A 189 -10.09 -32.79 -45.68
N PRO A 190 -9.93 -31.52 -45.26
CA PRO A 190 -10.90 -30.46 -45.56
C PRO A 190 -11.08 -30.25 -47.07
N ALA A 191 -10.10 -30.61 -47.91
CA ALA A 191 -10.21 -30.56 -49.37
C ALA A 191 -11.19 -31.60 -49.96
N SER A 192 -11.38 -32.76 -49.30
CA SER A 192 -12.28 -33.82 -49.78
C SER A 192 -13.75 -33.48 -49.53
N ILE A 193 -14.04 -32.67 -48.51
CA ILE A 193 -15.40 -32.16 -48.20
C ILE A 193 -15.87 -31.23 -49.32
N TYR A 194 -15.00 -30.33 -49.80
CA TYR A 194 -15.35 -29.41 -50.89
C TYR A 194 -15.51 -30.12 -52.25
N GLN A 195 -14.74 -31.16 -52.52
CA GLN A 195 -14.91 -31.96 -53.75
C GLN A 195 -16.24 -32.74 -53.78
N LYS A 196 -16.68 -33.31 -52.64
CA LYS A 196 -17.97 -34.01 -52.56
C LYS A 196 -19.16 -33.05 -52.68
N LEU A 197 -19.09 -31.87 -52.05
CA LEU A 197 -20.12 -30.83 -52.18
C LEU A 197 -20.24 -30.29 -53.61
N SER A 198 -19.13 -30.19 -54.36
CA SER A 198 -19.15 -29.79 -55.78
C SER A 198 -19.80 -30.86 -56.65
N GLN A 199 -19.43 -32.13 -56.49
CA GLN A 199 -20.00 -33.21 -57.30
C GLN A 199 -21.49 -33.48 -57.00
N GLU A 200 -21.95 -33.23 -55.77
CA GLU A 200 -23.38 -33.31 -55.44
C GLU A 200 -24.19 -32.18 -56.09
N GLN A 201 -23.65 -30.96 -56.20
CA GLN A 201 -24.29 -29.84 -56.91
C GLN A 201 -24.39 -30.11 -58.42
N ASP A 202 -23.34 -30.69 -59.01
CA ASP A 202 -23.30 -31.04 -60.44
C ASP A 202 -24.25 -32.23 -60.78
N GLN A 203 -24.45 -33.18 -59.87
CA GLN A 203 -25.40 -34.29 -60.02
C GLN A 203 -26.87 -33.86 -59.87
N VAL A 204 -27.14 -32.83 -59.05
CA VAL A 204 -28.47 -32.21 -58.92
C VAL A 204 -28.80 -31.36 -60.16
N ALA A 205 -27.80 -30.77 -60.82
CA ALA A 205 -27.97 -30.02 -62.06
C ALA A 205 -28.21 -30.90 -63.32
N ASN A 206 -27.81 -32.17 -63.30
CA ASN A 206 -27.96 -33.12 -64.42
C ASN A 206 -29.13 -34.12 -64.27
N ARG A 207 -29.95 -33.97 -63.23
CA ARG A 207 -31.28 -34.62 -63.16
C ARG A 207 -32.35 -33.58 -63.47
N HIS A 208 -32.53 -33.29 -64.76
CA HIS A 208 -33.75 -32.84 -65.47
C HIS A 208 -33.39 -32.06 -66.74
#